data_AF-A0A7V1DT09-F1
#
_entry.id   AF-A0A7V1DT09-F1
#
_cell.length_a   1.000
_cell.length_b   1.000
_cell.length_c   1.000
_cell.angle_alpha   90.00
_cell.angle_beta   90.00
_cell.angle_gamma   90.00
#
_symmetry.space_group_name_H-M   'P 1'
#
loop_
_entity.id
_entity.type
_entity.pdbx_description
1 polymer ?
#
loop_
_entity_poly.entity_id
_entity_poly.type
_entity_poly.pdbx_seq_one_letter_code
_entity_poly.pdbx_strand_id
1 'polypeptide(L)'
;MKRILCRFPYACLLFAVSVAAAGPEQHAAGGHDHHGIPWETLFFTFVNFSLFVWLLARYVWPQVRLWLRERHTTVVQELEAAAQARREAEELRRQWEQRLAQLDEEIARLRQQVEADLARERERVLQQAQRAAEAIRRDAERTVAAEMRRMEEELRAELVQQAMVIARDLIRRHWSAADQARAVDEFLRQVQP
;
A
#
# COMPACT_ATOMS: atom_id res chain seq x y z
N MET A 1 -13.99 41.86 -23.41
CA MET A 1 -13.00 42.97 -23.46
C MET A 1 -12.21 43.08 -24.77
N LYS A 2 -12.13 42.04 -25.64
CA LYS A 2 -11.38 42.08 -26.91
C LYS A 2 -11.92 43.07 -27.97
N ARG A 3 -13.20 43.46 -27.92
CA ARG A 3 -13.85 44.31 -28.96
C ARG A 3 -13.54 45.81 -28.85
N ILE A 4 -13.12 46.29 -27.67
CA ILE A 4 -12.78 47.71 -27.44
C ILE A 4 -11.30 47.95 -27.78
N LEU A 5 -10.43 46.96 -27.51
CA LEU A 5 -9.00 47.02 -27.85
C LEU A 5 -8.74 47.02 -29.36
N CYS A 6 -9.56 46.33 -30.18
CA CYS A 6 -9.49 46.41 -31.64
C CYS A 6 -10.08 47.69 -32.23
N ARG A 7 -10.99 48.36 -31.51
CA ARG A 7 -11.60 49.63 -31.96
C ARG A 7 -10.76 50.85 -31.59
N PHE A 8 -9.87 50.74 -30.61
CA PHE A 8 -8.97 51.82 -30.19
C PHE A 8 -7.94 52.26 -31.25
N PRO A 9 -7.19 51.35 -31.89
CA PRO A 9 -6.32 51.73 -32.99
C PRO A 9 -7.15 52.24 -34.17
N TYR A 10 -8.35 51.69 -34.38
CA TYR A 10 -9.28 52.10 -35.43
C TYR A 10 -9.87 53.49 -35.17
N ALA A 11 -10.13 53.88 -33.92
CA ALA A 11 -10.61 55.20 -33.54
C ALA A 11 -9.49 56.25 -33.57
N CYS A 12 -8.26 55.90 -33.18
CA CYS A 12 -7.09 56.74 -33.40
C CYS A 12 -6.76 56.88 -34.89
N LEU A 13 -6.87 55.80 -35.68
CA LEU A 13 -6.73 55.84 -37.14
C LEU A 13 -7.86 56.66 -37.77
N LEU A 14 -9.10 56.54 -37.31
CA LEU A 14 -10.22 57.35 -37.82
C LEU A 14 -10.09 58.82 -37.41
N PHE A 15 -9.58 59.12 -36.22
CA PHE A 15 -9.30 60.50 -35.81
C PHE A 15 -8.11 61.08 -36.59
N ALA A 16 -7.03 60.30 -36.78
CA ALA A 16 -5.89 60.68 -37.60
C ALA A 16 -6.26 60.82 -39.09
N VAL A 17 -7.13 59.96 -39.61
CA VAL A 17 -7.70 60.06 -40.98
C VAL A 17 -8.68 61.22 -41.07
N SER A 18 -9.44 61.54 -40.03
CA SER A 18 -10.29 62.74 -40.02
C SER A 18 -9.46 64.04 -39.96
N VAL A 19 -8.31 64.01 -39.26
CA VAL A 19 -7.34 65.12 -39.23
C VAL A 19 -6.52 65.19 -40.54
N ALA A 20 -6.27 64.06 -41.22
CA ALA A 20 -5.58 64.02 -42.50
C ALA A 20 -6.50 64.27 -43.71
N ALA A 21 -7.79 63.94 -43.60
CA ALA A 21 -8.84 64.30 -44.55
C ALA A 21 -9.29 65.75 -44.36
N ALA A 22 -9.06 66.33 -43.17
CA ALA A 22 -8.77 67.76 -43.03
C ALA A 22 -7.34 68.06 -43.51
N GLY A 23 -7.04 67.66 -44.76
CA GLY A 23 -5.98 68.30 -45.51
C GLY A 23 -6.26 69.81 -45.55
N PRO A 24 -5.24 70.65 -45.75
CA PRO A 24 -5.41 72.10 -45.75
C PRO A 24 -6.26 72.52 -46.96
N GLU A 25 -7.58 72.46 -46.84
CA GLU A 25 -8.46 73.29 -47.65
C GLU A 25 -8.34 74.71 -47.11
N GLN A 26 -7.29 75.38 -47.59
CA GLN A 26 -7.35 76.76 -48.07
C GLN A 26 -8.40 77.63 -47.37
N HIS A 27 -7.99 78.30 -46.29
CA HIS A 27 -8.35 79.70 -46.17
C HIS A 27 -7.49 80.49 -47.18
N ALA A 28 -7.83 80.34 -48.45
CA ALA A 28 -7.45 81.26 -49.50
C ALA A 28 -8.55 82.32 -49.59
N ALA A 29 -8.41 83.39 -48.82
CA ALA A 29 -9.11 84.64 -49.09
C ALA A 29 -8.23 85.81 -48.63
N GLY A 30 -7.55 86.42 -49.60
CA GLY A 30 -7.20 87.84 -49.55
C GLY A 30 -5.82 88.19 -48.97
N GLY A 31 -4.85 88.34 -49.88
CA GLY A 31 -4.05 89.55 -50.04
C GLY A 31 -3.18 90.07 -48.90
N HIS A 32 -1.92 90.32 -49.26
CA HIS A 32 -0.88 91.10 -48.57
C HIS A 32 -0.10 90.39 -47.46
N ASP A 33 1.10 89.96 -47.85
CA ASP A 33 2.40 90.30 -47.23
C ASP A 33 2.40 90.59 -45.72
N HIS A 34 3.10 89.75 -44.96
CA HIS A 34 3.97 90.04 -43.80
C HIS A 34 4.00 88.85 -42.82
N HIS A 35 5.19 88.57 -42.29
CA HIS A 35 5.47 87.49 -41.34
C HIS A 35 4.50 87.44 -40.14
N GLY A 36 3.74 86.36 -40.02
CA GLY A 36 2.98 86.04 -38.81
C GLY A 36 2.16 84.77 -39.00
N ILE A 37 2.35 83.77 -38.14
CA ILE A 37 1.51 82.58 -38.14
C ILE A 37 0.08 83.03 -37.80
N PRO A 38 -0.95 82.71 -38.60
CA PRO A 38 -2.33 83.08 -38.29
C PRO A 38 -2.73 82.48 -36.93
N TRP A 39 -3.02 83.35 -35.97
CA TRP A 39 -3.34 82.99 -34.58
C TRP A 39 -4.58 82.07 -34.49
N GLU A 40 -5.50 82.16 -35.46
CA GLU A 40 -6.69 81.31 -35.57
C GLU A 40 -6.32 79.84 -35.82
N THR A 41 -5.36 79.59 -36.71
CA THR A 41 -4.89 78.23 -37.01
C THR A 41 -4.18 77.63 -35.80
N LEU A 42 -3.34 78.41 -35.11
CA LEU A 42 -2.68 77.97 -33.88
C LEU A 42 -3.69 77.63 -32.78
N PHE A 43 -4.73 78.45 -32.61
CA PHE A 43 -5.77 78.19 -31.61
C PHE A 43 -6.55 76.90 -31.91
N PHE A 44 -6.97 76.69 -33.17
CA PHE A 44 -7.72 75.49 -33.54
C PHE A 44 -6.86 74.22 -33.43
N THR A 45 -5.59 74.27 -33.86
CA THR A 45 -4.64 73.17 -33.67
C THR A 45 -4.39 72.88 -32.20
N PHE A 46 -4.26 73.91 -31.35
CA PHE A 46 -4.06 73.74 -29.91
C PHE A 46 -5.27 73.10 -29.23
N VAL A 47 -6.49 73.52 -29.58
CA VAL A 47 -7.73 72.93 -29.04
C VAL A 47 -7.88 71.47 -29.50
N ASN A 48 -7.61 71.16 -30.77
CA ASN A 48 -7.65 69.78 -31.28
C ASN A 48 -6.62 68.87 -30.59
N PHE A 49 -5.39 69.35 -30.46
CA PHE A 49 -4.32 68.63 -29.76
C PHE A 49 -4.66 68.43 -28.27
N SER A 50 -5.19 69.46 -27.60
CA SER A 50 -5.62 69.37 -26.20
C SER A 50 -6.76 68.36 -26.02
N LEU A 51 -7.73 68.34 -26.93
CA LEU A 51 -8.82 67.37 -26.93
C LEU A 51 -8.27 65.95 -27.13
N PHE A 52 -7.34 65.75 -28.07
CA PHE A 52 -6.70 64.47 -28.31
C PHE A 52 -5.91 63.97 -27.09
N VAL A 53 -5.10 64.83 -26.45
CA VAL A 53 -4.36 64.52 -25.22
C VAL A 53 -5.34 64.20 -24.08
N TRP A 54 -6.45 64.93 -23.97
CA TRP A 54 -7.48 64.64 -22.97
C TRP A 54 -8.12 63.28 -23.17
N LEU A 55 -8.47 62.90 -24.41
CA LEU A 55 -8.96 61.56 -24.73
C LEU A 55 -7.92 60.48 -24.41
N LEU A 56 -6.65 60.67 -24.78
CA LEU A 56 -5.58 59.72 -24.46
C LEU A 56 -5.40 59.56 -22.94
N ALA A 57 -5.32 60.67 -22.20
CA ALA A 57 -5.18 60.65 -20.74
C ALA A 57 -6.40 60.01 -20.06
N ARG A 58 -7.62 60.19 -20.61
CA ARG A 58 -8.84 59.63 -20.01
C ARG A 58 -9.03 58.15 -20.29
N TYR A 59 -8.59 57.66 -21.45
CA TYR A 59 -8.86 56.30 -21.91
C TYR A 59 -7.63 55.36 -21.94
N VAL A 60 -6.44 55.84 -22.30
CA VAL A 60 -5.21 55.00 -22.41
C VAL A 60 -4.56 54.78 -21.05
N TRP A 61 -4.44 55.82 -20.23
CA TRP A 61 -3.84 55.74 -18.89
C TRP A 61 -4.47 54.67 -17.98
N PRO A 62 -5.81 54.55 -17.87
CA PRO A 62 -6.39 53.49 -17.04
C PRO A 62 -6.10 52.08 -17.58
N GLN A 63 -6.02 51.89 -18.91
CA GLN A 63 -5.74 50.58 -19.51
C GLN A 63 -4.28 50.15 -19.30
N VAL A 64 -3.33 51.06 -19.47
CA VAL A 64 -1.90 50.78 -19.23
C VAL A 64 -1.64 50.44 -17.77
N ARG A 65 -2.24 51.19 -16.84
CA ARG A 65 -2.14 50.90 -15.40
C ARG A 65 -2.75 49.56 -15.03
N LEU A 66 -3.89 49.20 -15.64
CA LEU A 66 -4.53 47.90 -15.41
C LEU A 66 -3.64 46.76 -15.89
N TRP A 67 -3.08 46.85 -17.09
CA TRP A 67 -2.20 45.82 -17.65
C TRP A 67 -0.92 45.65 -16.83
N LEU A 68 -0.29 46.75 -16.40
CA LEU A 68 0.92 46.68 -15.58
C LEU A 68 0.62 46.08 -14.20
N ARG A 69 -0.53 46.44 -13.61
CA ARG A 69 -0.99 45.85 -12.34
C ARG A 69 -1.26 44.37 -12.47
N GLU A 70 -1.96 43.94 -13.53
CA GLU A 70 -2.25 42.54 -13.82
C GLU A 70 -0.95 41.74 -13.98
N ARG A 71 0.02 42.24 -14.75
CA ARG A 71 1.34 41.61 -14.89
C ARG A 71 2.08 41.51 -13.57
N HIS A 72 2.11 42.58 -12.78
CA HIS A 72 2.74 42.56 -11.46
C HIS A 72 2.06 41.53 -10.55
N THR A 73 0.72 41.50 -10.50
CA THR A 73 -0.01 40.53 -9.68
C THR A 73 0.24 39.09 -10.12
N THR A 74 0.30 38.81 -11.43
CA THR A 74 0.60 37.48 -11.94
C THR A 74 1.99 37.02 -11.53
N VAL A 75 3.02 37.87 -11.69
CA VAL A 75 4.39 37.52 -11.30
C VAL A 75 4.51 37.28 -9.79
N VAL A 76 3.85 38.11 -8.97
CA VAL A 76 3.83 37.91 -7.52
C VAL A 76 3.13 36.60 -7.16
N GLN A 77 1.99 36.31 -7.78
CA GLN A 77 1.26 35.06 -7.56
C GLN A 77 2.06 33.83 -7.99
N GLU A 78 2.74 33.88 -9.14
CA GLU A 78 3.59 32.79 -9.62
C GLU A 78 4.78 32.56 -8.68
N LEU A 79 5.40 33.63 -8.18
CA LEU A 79 6.52 33.53 -7.24
C LEU A 79 6.05 32.97 -5.89
N GLU A 80 4.90 33.41 -5.41
CA GLU A 80 4.31 32.92 -4.17
C GLU A 80 3.91 31.45 -4.29
N ALA A 81 3.28 31.05 -5.40
CA ALA A 81 2.94 29.66 -5.69
C ALA A 81 4.20 28.79 -5.79
N ALA A 82 5.27 29.27 -6.45
CA ALA A 82 6.55 28.56 -6.53
C ALA A 82 7.21 28.42 -5.15
N ALA A 83 7.14 29.45 -4.31
CA ALA A 83 7.65 29.41 -2.94
C ALA A 83 6.85 28.43 -2.05
N GLN A 84 5.52 28.42 -2.18
CA GLN A 84 4.65 27.47 -1.48
C GLN A 84 4.94 26.03 -1.93
N ALA A 85 4.98 25.77 -3.24
CA ALA A 85 5.31 24.45 -3.78
C ALA A 85 6.69 23.93 -3.31
N ARG A 86 7.68 24.83 -3.20
CA ARG A 86 9.00 24.46 -2.64
C ARG A 86 8.92 24.10 -1.16
N ARG A 87 8.19 24.87 -0.35
CA ARG A 87 7.99 24.57 1.08
C ARG A 87 7.26 23.25 1.27
N GLU A 88 6.18 23.02 0.54
CA GLU A 88 5.43 21.76 0.58
C GLU A 88 6.31 20.56 0.17
N ALA A 89 7.14 20.71 -0.87
CA ALA A 89 8.07 19.67 -1.29
C ALA A 89 9.14 19.38 -0.21
N GLU A 90 9.67 20.41 0.44
CA GLU A 90 10.62 20.26 1.55
C GLU A 90 9.98 19.61 2.77
N GLU A 91 8.77 20.00 3.13
CA GLU A 91 8.00 19.41 4.23
C GLU A 91 7.69 17.94 3.94
N LEU A 92 7.20 17.63 2.74
CA LEU A 92 6.92 16.27 2.31
C LEU A 92 8.19 15.43 2.34
N ARG A 93 9.31 15.96 1.84
CA ARG A 93 10.62 15.29 1.90
C ARG A 93 11.03 14.98 3.34
N ARG A 94 10.91 15.94 4.25
CA ARG A 94 11.20 15.72 5.68
C ARG A 94 10.30 14.66 6.30
N GLN A 95 9.01 14.67 5.98
CA GLN A 95 8.06 13.65 6.45
C GLN A 95 8.45 12.26 5.94
N TRP A 96 8.85 12.14 4.67
CA TRP A 96 9.33 10.87 4.12
C TRP A 96 10.63 10.42 4.76
N GLU A 97 11.62 11.31 4.92
CA GLU A 97 12.88 10.99 5.60
C GLU A 97 12.63 10.49 7.04
N GLN A 98 11.71 11.13 7.78
CA GLN A 98 11.29 10.67 9.11
C GLN A 98 10.60 9.31 9.07
N ARG A 99 9.68 9.09 8.11
CA ARG A 99 9.00 7.79 7.94
C ARG A 99 9.98 6.69 7.58
N LEU A 100 10.96 6.94 6.70
CA LEU A 100 11.98 5.95 6.38
C LEU A 100 12.82 5.60 7.62
N ALA A 101 13.23 6.59 8.41
CA ALA A 101 14.00 6.33 9.62
C ALA A 101 13.20 5.50 10.64
N GLN A 102 11.91 5.80 10.80
CA GLN A 102 10.99 5.01 11.63
C GLN A 102 10.80 3.59 11.11
N LEU A 103 10.65 3.42 9.79
CA LEU A 103 10.53 2.10 9.17
C LEU A 103 11.78 1.25 9.38
N ASP A 104 12.98 1.82 9.25
CA ASP A 104 14.23 1.10 9.51
C ASP A 104 14.31 0.62 10.97
N GLU A 105 13.89 1.47 11.92
CA GLU A 105 13.80 1.10 13.34
C GLU A 105 12.74 0.02 13.59
N GLU A 106 11.57 0.13 12.98
CA GLU A 106 10.50 -0.87 13.06
C GLU A 106 10.95 -2.22 12.48
N ILE A 107 11.64 -2.22 11.34
CA ILE A 107 12.20 -3.44 10.73
C ILE A 107 13.24 -4.07 11.65
N ALA A 108 14.11 -3.28 12.27
CA ALA A 108 15.09 -3.78 13.22
C ALA A 108 14.41 -4.42 14.44
N ARG A 109 13.40 -3.75 15.01
CA ARG A 109 12.60 -4.29 16.13
C ARG A 109 11.85 -5.56 15.73
N LEU A 110 11.24 -5.59 14.55
CA LEU A 110 10.53 -6.77 14.04
C LEU A 110 11.48 -7.96 13.86
N ARG A 111 12.68 -7.73 13.32
CA ARG A 111 13.70 -8.79 13.19
C ARG A 111 14.08 -9.38 14.55
N GLN A 112 14.32 -8.53 15.55
CA GLN A 112 14.63 -9.00 16.91
C GLN A 112 13.48 -9.79 17.52
N GLN A 113 12.23 -9.35 17.33
CA GLN A 113 11.05 -10.08 17.79
C GLN A 113 10.93 -11.44 17.10
N VAL A 114 11.09 -11.49 15.78
CA VAL A 114 11.05 -12.74 15.00
C VAL A 114 12.14 -13.71 15.44
N GLU A 115 13.36 -13.23 15.68
CA GLU A 115 14.45 -14.09 16.18
C GLU A 115 14.14 -14.65 17.57
N ALA A 116 13.61 -13.82 18.48
CA ALA A 116 13.22 -14.26 19.82
C ALA A 116 12.07 -15.29 19.78
N ASP A 117 11.07 -15.06 18.93
CA ASP A 117 9.94 -15.97 18.76
C ASP A 117 10.36 -17.28 18.10
N LEU A 118 11.24 -17.23 17.09
CA LEU A 118 11.83 -18.43 16.49
C LEU A 118 12.63 -19.25 17.50
N ALA A 119 13.41 -18.60 18.37
CA ALA A 119 14.16 -19.31 19.41
C ALA A 119 13.21 -20.03 20.39
N ARG A 120 12.15 -19.35 20.83
CA ARG A 120 11.13 -19.94 21.73
C ARG A 120 10.38 -21.08 21.06
N GLU A 121 10.01 -20.92 19.80
CA GLU A 121 9.25 -21.93 19.07
C GLU A 121 10.11 -23.16 18.76
N ARG A 122 11.38 -22.96 18.40
CA ARG A 122 12.36 -24.06 18.25
C ARG A 122 12.47 -24.87 19.53
N GLU A 123 12.62 -24.21 20.68
CA GLU A 123 12.70 -24.90 21.97
C GLU A 123 11.41 -25.68 22.27
N ARG A 124 10.24 -25.08 22.03
CA ARG A 124 8.95 -25.77 22.20
C ARG A 124 8.82 -27.01 21.31
N VAL A 125 9.17 -26.89 20.03
CA VAL A 125 9.11 -28.01 19.08
C VAL A 125 10.06 -29.12 19.50
N LEU A 126 11.29 -28.79 19.94
CA LEU A 126 12.25 -29.77 20.44
C LEU A 126 11.73 -30.49 21.69
N GLN A 127 11.19 -29.75 22.66
CA GLN A 127 10.59 -30.34 23.87
C GLN A 127 9.39 -31.23 23.55
N GLN A 128 8.53 -30.81 22.62
CA GLN A 128 7.40 -31.63 22.17
C GLN A 128 7.87 -32.90 21.47
N ALA A 129 8.88 -32.80 20.60
CA ALA A 129 9.47 -33.95 19.91
C ALA A 129 10.08 -34.95 20.90
N GLN A 130 10.81 -34.46 21.92
CA GLN A 130 11.37 -35.30 22.97
C GLN A 130 10.28 -36.01 23.78
N ARG A 131 9.24 -35.28 24.21
CA ARG A 131 8.10 -35.86 24.93
C ARG A 131 7.35 -36.90 24.10
N ALA A 132 7.15 -36.63 22.81
CA ALA A 132 6.53 -37.58 21.89
C ALA A 132 7.39 -38.84 21.73
N ALA A 133 8.70 -38.68 21.54
CA ALA A 133 9.64 -39.80 21.43
C ALA A 133 9.64 -40.66 22.71
N GLU A 134 9.66 -40.03 23.89
CA GLU A 134 9.54 -40.75 25.16
C GLU A 134 8.21 -41.47 25.31
N ALA A 135 7.10 -40.85 24.91
CA ALA A 135 5.78 -41.46 24.96
C ALA A 135 5.71 -42.70 24.05
N ILE A 136 6.22 -42.59 22.82
CA ILE A 136 6.31 -43.71 21.87
C ILE A 136 7.17 -44.84 22.46
N ARG A 137 8.32 -44.51 23.07
CA ARG A 137 9.18 -45.54 23.68
C ARG A 137 8.48 -46.28 24.82
N ARG A 138 7.81 -45.54 25.72
CA ARG A 138 7.06 -46.14 26.83
C ARG A 138 5.89 -47.00 26.33
N ASP A 139 5.21 -46.57 25.28
CA ASP A 139 4.11 -47.32 24.67
C ASP A 139 4.61 -48.61 23.99
N ALA A 140 5.73 -48.53 23.28
CA ALA A 140 6.39 -49.70 22.70
C ALA A 140 6.84 -50.69 23.79
N GLU A 141 7.47 -50.22 24.87
CA GLU A 141 7.87 -51.04 26.02
C GLU A 141 6.66 -51.75 26.65
N ARG A 142 5.54 -51.05 26.83
CA ARG A 142 4.28 -51.62 27.35
C ARG A 142 3.69 -52.66 26.40
N THR A 143 3.70 -52.37 25.11
CA THR A 143 3.18 -53.28 24.07
C THR A 143 4.01 -54.55 24.03
N VAL A 144 5.34 -54.44 23.99
CA VAL A 144 6.24 -55.59 24.05
C VAL A 144 6.01 -56.42 25.31
N ALA A 145 5.89 -55.78 26.48
CA ALA A 145 5.63 -56.49 27.73
C ALA A 145 4.26 -57.20 27.75
N ALA A 146 3.24 -56.63 27.11
CA ALA A 146 1.93 -57.25 26.97
C ALA A 146 1.96 -58.45 26.00
N GLU A 147 2.63 -58.28 24.84
CA GLU A 147 2.80 -59.35 23.84
C GLU A 147 3.62 -60.51 24.40
N MET A 148 4.70 -60.26 25.15
CA MET A 148 5.47 -61.33 25.79
C MET A 148 4.63 -62.16 26.76
N ARG A 149 3.75 -61.52 27.55
CA ARG A 149 2.83 -62.26 28.44
C ARG A 149 1.83 -63.10 27.65
N ARG A 150 1.27 -62.56 26.57
CA ARG A 150 0.36 -63.30 25.67
C ARG A 150 1.06 -64.51 25.06
N MET A 151 2.29 -64.33 24.57
CA MET A 151 3.11 -65.40 24.02
C MET A 151 3.44 -66.48 25.05
N GLU A 152 3.74 -66.11 26.30
CA GLU A 152 3.94 -67.07 27.39
C GLU A 152 2.68 -67.89 27.70
N GLU A 153 1.52 -67.25 27.73
CA GLU A 153 0.23 -67.90 27.96
C GLU A 153 -0.12 -68.86 26.81
N GLU A 154 0.07 -68.43 25.56
CA GLU A 154 -0.17 -69.24 24.37
C GLU A 154 0.78 -70.44 24.30
N LEU A 155 2.07 -70.23 24.56
CA LEU A 155 3.07 -71.31 24.58
C LEU A 155 2.77 -72.33 25.68
N ARG A 156 2.35 -71.88 26.87
CA ARG A 156 1.91 -72.78 27.95
C ARG A 156 0.69 -73.60 27.55
N ALA A 157 -0.30 -72.97 26.92
CA ALA A 157 -1.48 -73.67 26.43
C ALA A 157 -1.11 -74.73 25.38
N GLU A 158 -0.23 -74.40 24.44
CA GLU A 158 0.25 -75.33 23.41
C GLU A 158 1.03 -76.51 24.01
N LEU A 159 1.93 -76.25 24.97
CA LEU A 159 2.66 -77.30 25.68
C LEU A 159 1.73 -78.24 26.44
N VAL A 160 0.70 -77.72 27.12
CA VAL A 160 -0.30 -78.55 27.81
C VAL A 160 -1.07 -79.42 26.81
N GLN A 161 -1.48 -78.86 25.67
CA GLN A 161 -2.15 -79.63 24.62
C GLN A 161 -1.26 -80.74 24.07
N GLN A 162 0.01 -80.44 23.75
CA GLN A 162 0.96 -81.45 23.26
C GLN A 162 1.24 -82.53 24.32
N ALA A 163 1.41 -82.16 25.59
CA ALA A 163 1.58 -83.10 26.69
C ALA A 163 0.36 -84.03 26.86
N MET A 164 -0.86 -83.50 26.73
CA MET A 164 -2.09 -84.29 26.77
C MET A 164 -2.19 -85.27 25.59
N VAL A 165 -1.74 -84.89 24.40
CA VAL A 165 -1.68 -85.80 23.24
C VAL A 165 -0.69 -86.94 23.49
N ILE A 166 0.50 -86.64 24.01
CA ILE A 166 1.52 -87.65 24.33
C ILE A 166 1.02 -88.58 25.45
N ALA A 167 0.43 -88.02 26.52
CA ALA A 167 -0.14 -88.80 27.62
C ALA A 167 -1.26 -89.73 27.13
N ARG A 168 -2.14 -89.23 26.26
CA ARG A 168 -3.20 -90.04 25.63
C ARG A 168 -2.62 -91.19 24.81
N ASP A 169 -1.60 -90.94 24.00
CA ASP A 169 -0.96 -91.97 23.19
C ASP A 169 -0.22 -93.01 24.06
N LEU A 170 0.45 -92.57 25.12
CA LEU A 170 1.13 -93.43 26.07
C LEU A 170 0.16 -94.35 26.82
N ILE A 171 -0.95 -93.80 27.33
CA ILE A 171 -2.03 -94.55 27.99
C ILE A 171 -2.61 -95.57 27.02
N ARG A 172 -2.91 -95.16 25.78
CA ARG A 172 -3.46 -96.06 24.75
C ARG A 172 -2.52 -97.23 24.43
N ARG A 173 -1.21 -97.00 24.42
CA ARG A 173 -0.19 -98.05 24.16
C ARG A 173 0.01 -99.02 25.33
N HIS A 174 -0.16 -98.56 26.58
CA HIS A 174 0.10 -99.36 27.79
C HIS A 174 -1.18 -99.86 28.49
N TRP A 175 -2.36 -99.64 27.91
CA TRP A 175 -3.64 -100.00 28.51
C TRP A 175 -3.81 -101.52 28.58
N SER A 176 -3.82 -102.07 29.80
CA SER A 176 -4.02 -103.50 30.06
C SER A 176 -5.45 -103.83 30.52
N ALA A 177 -5.88 -105.09 30.37
CA ALA A 177 -7.19 -105.55 30.83
C ALA A 177 -7.37 -105.42 32.36
N ALA A 178 -6.27 -105.48 33.12
CA ALA A 178 -6.28 -105.30 34.58
C ALA A 178 -6.56 -103.84 34.98
N ASP A 179 -6.03 -102.86 34.24
CA ASP A 179 -6.29 -101.44 34.49
C ASP A 179 -7.74 -101.07 34.16
N GLN A 180 -8.33 -101.71 33.15
CA GLN A 180 -9.72 -101.51 32.77
C GLN A 180 -10.68 -101.99 33.87
N ALA A 181 -10.42 -103.15 34.48
CA ALA A 181 -11.22 -103.65 35.60
C ALA A 181 -11.12 -102.74 36.84
N ARG A 182 -9.92 -102.21 37.14
CA ARG A 182 -9.66 -101.28 38.25
C ARG A 182 -10.40 -99.95 38.08
N ALA A 183 -10.40 -99.39 36.86
CA ALA A 183 -11.11 -98.14 36.57
C ALA A 183 -12.64 -98.26 36.74
N VAL A 184 -13.21 -99.43 36.42
CA VAL A 184 -14.65 -99.70 36.61
C VAL A 184 -15.00 -99.81 38.09
N ASP A 185 -14.20 -100.52 38.90
CA ASP A 185 -14.42 -100.63 40.35
C ASP A 185 -14.35 -99.26 41.05
N GLU A 186 -13.40 -98.39 40.65
CA GLU A 186 -13.25 -97.03 41.17
C GLU A 186 -14.44 -96.12 40.80
N PHE A 187 -14.92 -96.19 39.55
CA PHE A 187 -16.09 -95.41 39.12
C PHE A 187 -17.36 -95.84 39.85
N LEU A 188 -17.54 -97.15 40.05
CA LEU A 188 -18.66 -97.69 40.82
C LEU A 188 -18.63 -97.22 42.28
N ARG A 189 -17.45 -97.12 42.91
CA ARG A 189 -17.29 -96.54 44.25
C ARG A 189 -17.55 -95.03 44.32
N GLN A 190 -17.27 -94.28 43.26
CA GLN A 190 -17.46 -92.83 43.27
C GLN A 190 -18.91 -92.41 42.98
N VAL A 191 -19.66 -93.24 42.24
CA VAL A 191 -21.08 -93.00 41.91
C VAL A 191 -22.04 -93.59 42.94
N GLN A 192 -21.59 -94.54 43.75
CA GLN A 192 -22.35 -95.09 44.86
C GLN A 192 -21.88 -94.42 46.16
N PRO A 193 -22.54 -93.35 46.64
CA PRO A 193 -22.19 -92.71 47.91
C PRO A 193 -22.36 -93.65 49.11
#